data_AF-A0A178GY30-F1
#
_entry.id   AF-A0A178GY30-F1
#
_cell.length_a   1.000
_cell.length_b   1.000
_cell.length_c   1.000
_cell.angle_alpha   90.00
_cell.angle_beta   90.00
_cell.angle_gamma   90.00
#
_symmetry.space_group_name_H-M   'P 1'
#
loop_
_entity.id
_entity.type
_entity.pdbx_description
1 polymer ?
#
loop_
_entity_poly.entity_id
_entity_poly.type
_entity_poly.pdbx_seq_one_letter_code
_entity_poly.pdbx_strand_id
1 'polypeptide(L)'
;MFFFDESRFGTHSKLGHGWFKKGIRTQVKVKTGRENFYLYSAINPKNGKEISLFAPYVNTDCMNIFLEQMSKNLESREIFLIMDCASCIGRKV
;
A
#
# COMPACT_ATOMS: atom_id res chain seq x y z
N MET A 1 -1.37 -13.54 15.77
CA MET A 1 -1.90 -13.73 14.42
C MET A 1 -2.06 -12.35 13.83
N PHE A 2 -1.30 -12.05 12.80
CA PHE A 2 -1.34 -10.78 12.09
C PHE A 2 -1.85 -11.03 10.68
N PHE A 3 -2.68 -10.12 10.19
CA PHE A 3 -3.16 -10.10 8.82
C PHE A 3 -2.44 -8.96 8.11
N PHE A 4 -1.74 -9.31 7.04
CA PHE A 4 -0.97 -8.37 6.26
C PHE A 4 -1.64 -8.13 4.92
N ASP A 5 -1.65 -6.86 4.51
CA ASP A 5 -2.06 -6.44 3.18
C ASP A 5 -1.23 -5.24 2.72
N GLU A 6 -1.22 -5.05 1.42
CA GLU A 6 -0.55 -3.97 0.71
C GLU A 6 -1.61 -3.00 0.15
N SER A 7 -1.39 -1.71 0.31
CA SER A 7 -2.27 -0.69 -0.25
C SER A 7 -1.49 0.34 -1.04
N ARG A 8 -1.88 0.55 -2.30
CA ARG A 8 -1.31 1.60 -3.14
C ARG A 8 -2.06 2.90 -2.94
N PHE A 9 -1.32 3.96 -2.62
CA PHE A 9 -1.83 5.31 -2.50
C PHE A 9 -1.12 6.22 -3.50
N GLY A 10 -1.87 7.12 -4.14
CA GLY A 10 -1.25 8.13 -4.98
C GLY A 10 -2.22 9.01 -5.71
N THR A 11 -1.72 9.69 -6.72
CA THR A 11 -2.50 10.66 -7.47
C THR A 11 -3.52 9.94 -8.34
N HIS A 12 -4.78 10.00 -7.93
CA HIS A 12 -5.90 9.59 -8.77
C HIS A 12 -6.47 10.80 -9.52
N SER A 13 -6.71 10.63 -10.82
CA SER A 13 -7.41 11.63 -11.61
C SER A 13 -8.85 11.74 -11.10
N LYS A 14 -9.20 12.89 -10.51
CA LYS A 14 -10.57 13.17 -10.12
C LYS A 14 -11.38 13.49 -11.37
N LEU A 15 -12.24 12.55 -11.78
CA LEU A 15 -13.31 12.84 -12.72
C LEU A 15 -14.41 13.58 -11.95
N GLY A 16 -14.84 14.72 -12.47
CA GLY A 16 -15.87 15.54 -11.87
C GLY A 16 -16.78 16.14 -12.93
N HIS A 17 -17.99 16.50 -12.53
CA HIS A 17 -18.92 17.23 -13.38
C HIS A 17 -18.72 18.73 -13.21
N GLY A 18 -18.70 19.45 -14.33
CA GLY A 18 -18.62 20.91 -14.36
C GLY A 18 -19.72 21.46 -15.26
N TRP A 19 -20.22 22.65 -14.92
CA TRP A 19 -21.16 23.38 -15.77
C TRP A 19 -20.39 24.21 -16.79
N PHE A 20 -20.70 24.04 -18.07
CA PHE A 20 -20.06 24.76 -19.16
C PHE A 20 -21.11 25.41 -20.06
N LYS A 21 -20.72 26.50 -20.72
CA LYS A 21 -21.62 27.20 -21.64
C LYS A 21 -21.93 26.30 -22.85
N LYS A 22 -23.21 26.17 -23.17
CA LYS A 22 -23.68 25.37 -24.31
C LYS A 22 -23.04 25.85 -25.61
N GLY A 23 -22.53 24.92 -26.42
CA GLY A 23 -21.87 25.21 -27.70
C GLY A 23 -20.36 25.47 -27.62
N ILE A 24 -19.75 25.41 -26.43
CA ILE A 24 -18.30 25.64 -26.25
C ILE A 24 -17.65 24.37 -25.71
N ARG A 25 -16.53 23.94 -26.33
CA ARG A 25 -15.68 22.87 -25.80
C ARG A 25 -14.65 23.46 -24.84
N THR A 26 -14.99 23.48 -23.55
CA THR A 26 -14.09 24.00 -22.52
C THR A 26 -12.93 23.02 -22.26
N GLN A 27 -11.70 23.53 -22.30
CA GLN A 27 -10.52 22.76 -21.89
C GLN A 27 -10.44 22.73 -20.37
N VAL A 28 -10.40 21.52 -19.80
CA VAL A 28 -10.22 21.31 -18.35
C VAL A 28 -8.77 20.87 -18.12
N LYS A 29 -8.08 21.55 -17.21
CA LYS A 29 -6.75 21.13 -16.78
C LYS A 29 -6.87 19.84 -15.96
N VAL A 30 -6.37 18.74 -16.50
CA VAL A 30 -6.26 17.47 -15.79
C VAL A 30 -4.79 17.28 -15.40
N LYS A 31 -4.53 17.01 -14.12
CA LYS A 31 -3.20 16.58 -13.67
C LYS A 31 -3.10 15.07 -13.89
N THR A 32 -2.48 14.67 -15.00
CA THR A 32 -2.13 13.27 -15.26
C THR A 32 -0.78 13.00 -14.59
N GLY A 33 -0.80 12.53 -13.34
CA GLY A 33 0.38 12.10 -12.61
C GLY A 33 0.25 10.65 -12.16
N ARG A 34 1.34 9.90 -12.15
CA ARG A 34 1.41 8.51 -11.66
C ARG A 34 2.31 8.37 -10.42
N GLU A 35 2.46 9.43 -9.65
CA GLU A 35 3.15 9.37 -8.37
C GLU A 35 2.31 8.59 -7.37
N ASN A 36 2.86 7.48 -6.89
CA ASN A 36 2.24 6.60 -5.92
C ASN A 36 3.30 6.12 -4.94
N PHE A 37 2.86 5.78 -3.74
CA PHE A 37 3.59 5.03 -2.75
C PHE A 37 2.72 3.85 -2.29
N TYR A 38 3.34 2.93 -1.59
CA TYR A 38 2.68 1.74 -1.05
C TYR A 38 2.73 1.78 0.47
N LEU A 39 1.65 1.34 1.09
CA LEU A 39 1.56 1.12 2.52
C LEU A 39 1.50 -0.38 2.74
N TYR A 40 2.51 -0.89 3.43
CA TYR A 40 2.57 -2.23 3.96
C TYR A 40 1.99 -2.17 5.36
N SER A 41 0.94 -2.93 5.67
CA SER A 41 0.38 -2.93 7.02
C SER A 41 0.03 -4.34 7.47
N ALA A 42 0.39 -4.66 8.71
CA ALA A 42 -0.01 -5.88 9.39
C ALA A 42 -0.74 -5.55 10.70
N ILE A 43 -1.95 -6.09 10.86
CA ILE A 43 -2.81 -5.83 12.02
C ILE A 43 -3.15 -7.15 12.71
N ASN A 44 -3.12 -7.14 14.04
CA ASN A 44 -3.65 -8.23 14.86
C ASN A 44 -5.00 -7.80 15.47
N PRO A 45 -6.13 -8.34 14.98
CA PRO A 45 -7.46 -7.90 15.39
C PRO A 45 -7.77 -8.21 16.86
N LYS A 46 -7.07 -9.17 17.48
CA LYS A 46 -7.34 -9.56 18.87
C LYS A 46 -6.82 -8.54 19.88
N ASN A 47 -5.70 -7.90 19.60
CA ASN A 47 -5.05 -6.96 20.52
C ASN A 47 -4.95 -5.53 19.95
N GLY A 48 -5.40 -5.32 18.72
CA GLY A 48 -5.35 -4.01 18.05
C GLY A 48 -3.94 -3.54 17.74
N LYS A 49 -2.92 -4.40 17.79
CA LYS A 49 -1.56 -4.02 17.42
C LYS A 49 -1.44 -3.93 15.90
N GLU A 50 -0.82 -2.86 15.44
CA GLU A 50 -0.57 -2.59 14.02
C GLU A 50 0.91 -2.27 13.80
N ILE A 51 1.44 -2.69 12.66
CA ILE A 51 2.78 -2.35 12.19
C ILE A 51 2.64 -1.96 10.72
N SER A 52 3.11 -0.75 10.40
CA SER A 52 2.93 -0.15 9.08
C SER A 52 4.23 0.43 8.55
N LEU A 53 4.49 0.25 7.26
CA LEU A 53 5.67 0.76 6.55
C LEU A 53 5.24 1.47 5.25
N PHE A 54 5.72 2.70 5.08
CA PHE A 54 5.63 3.40 3.80
C PHE A 54 6.76 2.96 2.90
N ALA A 55 6.42 2.36 1.76
CA ALA A 55 7.37 1.88 0.77
C ALA A 55 7.18 2.59 -0.57
N PRO A 56 8.27 2.89 -1.30
CA PRO A 56 8.16 3.49 -2.63
C PRO A 56 7.69 2.50 -3.70
N TYR A 57 7.92 1.19 -3.51
CA TYR A 57 7.66 0.14 -4.50
C TYR A 57 7.12 -1.13 -3.85
N VAL A 58 6.58 -2.02 -4.70
CA VAL A 58 6.21 -3.39 -4.34
C VAL A 58 7.24 -4.36 -4.88
N ASN A 59 8.18 -4.75 -4.02
CA ASN A 59 9.23 -5.70 -4.36
C ASN A 59 9.67 -6.51 -3.13
N THR A 60 10.51 -7.51 -3.37
CA THR A 60 11.02 -8.40 -2.32
C THR A 60 11.91 -7.66 -1.32
N ASP A 61 12.64 -6.62 -1.76
CA ASP A 61 13.50 -5.83 -0.87
C ASP A 61 12.69 -5.06 0.18
N CYS A 62 11.61 -4.38 -0.24
CA CYS A 62 10.70 -3.68 0.68
C CYS A 62 10.00 -4.67 1.62
N MET A 63 9.65 -5.86 1.13
CA MET A 63 9.06 -6.91 1.96
C MET A 63 10.04 -7.41 3.04
N ASN A 64 11.32 -7.60 2.69
CA ASN A 64 12.35 -8.00 3.65
C ASN A 64 12.54 -6.94 4.74
N ILE A 65 12.57 -5.66 4.37
CA ILE A 65 12.65 -4.54 5.33
C ILE A 65 11.44 -4.55 6.27
N PHE A 66 10.23 -4.78 5.73
CA PHE A 66 9.01 -4.88 6.53
C PHE A 66 9.07 -6.04 7.54
N LEU A 67 9.48 -7.23 7.11
CA LEU A 67 9.61 -8.40 7.97
C LEU A 67 10.69 -8.20 9.05
N GLU A 68 11.79 -7.53 8.73
CA GLU A 68 12.83 -7.19 9.72
C GLU A 68 12.28 -6.23 10.78
N GLN A 69 11.53 -5.20 10.38
CA GLN A 69 10.85 -4.29 11.30
C GLN A 69 9.82 -5.00 12.17
N MET A 70 9.04 -5.91 11.58
CA MET A 70 8.09 -6.75 12.33
C MET A 70 8.81 -7.60 13.38
N SER A 71 9.91 -8.26 13.00
CA SER A 71 10.71 -9.10 13.89
C SER A 71 11.27 -8.31 15.08
N LYS A 72 11.80 -7.11 14.82
CA LYS A 72 12.32 -6.21 15.88
C LYS A 72 11.24 -5.74 16.87
N ASN A 73 10.04 -5.42 16.37
CA ASN A 73 8.96 -4.90 17.22
C ASN A 73 8.26 -5.95 18.09
N LEU A 74 8.43 -7.25 17.80
CA LEU A 74 7.60 -8.29 18.39
C LEU A 74 8.30 -9.19 19.41
N GLU A 75 9.53 -8.86 19.81
CA GLU A 75 10.27 -9.45 20.95
C GLU A 75 10.11 -10.98 21.06
N SER A 76 10.70 -11.72 20.11
CA SER A 76 10.93 -13.17 20.19
C SER A 76 9.68 -14.05 20.33
N ARG A 77 8.47 -13.55 20.04
CA ARG A 77 7.25 -14.36 20.07
C ARG A 77 7.03 -15.06 18.73
N GLU A 78 6.54 -16.30 18.79
CA GLU A 78 6.04 -16.99 17.59
C GLU A 78 4.81 -16.25 17.03
N ILE A 79 4.87 -15.93 15.75
CA ILE A 79 3.84 -15.13 15.08
C ILE A 79 3.39 -15.83 13.81
N PHE A 80 2.09 -16.03 13.72
CA PHE A 80 1.42 -16.35 12.47
C PHE A 80 1.12 -15.07 11.70
N LEU A 81 1.70 -14.94 10.52
CA LEU A 81 1.43 -13.88 9.56
C LEU A 81 0.62 -14.47 8.40
N ILE A 82 -0.59 -13.96 8.18
CA ILE A 82 -1.43 -14.30 7.04
C ILE A 82 -1.24 -13.22 5.99
N MET A 83 -0.92 -13.65 4.78
CA MET A 83 -0.68 -12.80 3.61
C MET A 83 -1.33 -13.45 2.39
N ASP A 84 -1.50 -12.68 1.32
CA ASP A 84 -1.86 -13.23 0.02
C ASP A 84 -0.64 -13.91 -0.65
N CYS A 85 -0.84 -14.47 -1.83
CA CYS A 85 0.22 -15.08 -2.63
C CYS A 85 0.76 -14.11 -3.69
N ALA A 86 1.08 -12.87 -3.30
CA ALA A 86 1.68 -11.90 -4.20
C ALA A 86 3.08 -12.32 -4.68
N SER A 87 3.45 -11.91 -5.90
CA SER A 87 4.75 -12.26 -6.50
C SER A 87 5.96 -11.73 -5.73
N CYS A 88 5.79 -10.68 -4.90
CA CYS A 88 6.84 -10.11 -4.05
C CYS A 88 7.24 -11.02 -2.87
N ILE A 89 6.39 -12.00 -2.52
CA ILE A 89 6.54 -12.90 -1.36
C ILE A 89 7.29 -14.20 -1.72
N GLY A 90 7.29 -14.61 -3.00
CA GLY A 90 7.63 -15.97 -3.41
C GLY A 90 8.92 -16.20 -4.20
N ARG A 91 9.79 -15.19 -4.38
CA ARG A 91 11.07 -15.43 -5.05
C ARG A 91 12.07 -16.11 -4.10
N LYS A 92 12.17 -17.43 -4.19
CA LYS A 92 13.39 -18.15 -3.81
C LYS A 92 14.49 -17.69 -4.76
N VAL A 93 15.55 -17.07 -4.22
CA VAL A 93 16.87 -17.04 -4.87
C VAL A 93 17.38 -18.47 -4.97
#